data_AF-S6APR1-F1
#
_entry.id   AF-S6APR1-F1
#
_cell.length_a   1.000
_cell.length_b   1.000
_cell.length_c   1.000
_cell.angle_alpha   90.00
_cell.angle_beta   90.00
_cell.angle_gamma   90.00
#
_symmetry.space_group_name_H-M   'P 1'
#
loop_
_entity.id
_entity.type
_entity.pdbx_description
1 polymer ?
#
loop_
_entity_poly.entity_id
_entity_poly.type
_entity_poly.pdbx_seq_one_letter_code
_entity_poly.pdbx_strand_id
1 'polypeptide(L)'
;MFRPGRIAIKREPVGRNPAYELVLDYEIEKREFEPYVNFELSGQIAGKAVHERFSLHGDVAYNFLQSAGLRLRKHGVWPGLTAVPELHADFQKAYADLRQRLGVNPGHPVDLERFLLERP
;
A
#
# COMPACT_ATOMS: atom_id res chain seq x y z
N MET A 1 8.98 -3.83 8.96
CA MET A 1 8.30 -4.20 10.21
C MET A 1 6.86 -3.72 10.21
N PHE A 2 5.94 -4.68 10.27
CA PHE A 2 4.51 -4.44 10.41
C PHE A 2 4.07 -4.11 11.85
N ARG A 3 3.06 -3.25 11.97
CA ARG A 3 2.13 -3.12 13.10
C ARG A 3 0.73 -2.75 12.56
N PRO A 4 -0.37 -2.95 13.30
CA PRO A 4 -1.69 -2.55 12.83
C PRO A 4 -1.72 -1.09 12.36
N GLY A 5 -2.20 -0.85 11.14
CA GLY A 5 -2.24 0.47 10.51
C GLY A 5 -0.92 1.04 9.99
N ARG A 6 0.22 0.34 10.12
CA ARG A 6 1.53 0.85 9.65
C ARG A 6 2.51 -0.24 9.24
N ILE A 7 3.25 -0.02 8.15
CA ILE A 7 4.37 -0.86 7.73
C ILE A 7 5.63 -0.01 7.60
N ALA A 8 6.66 -0.30 8.39
CA ALA A 8 8.01 0.21 8.15
C ALA A 8 8.70 -0.64 7.08
N ILE A 9 9.28 -0.03 6.07
CA ILE A 9 9.83 -0.69 4.88
C ILE A 9 11.25 -0.16 4.71
N LYS A 10 12.24 -1.04 4.87
CA LYS A 10 13.64 -0.70 4.65
C LYS A 10 14.26 -1.64 3.63
N ARG A 11 15.02 -1.10 2.69
CA ARG A 11 15.77 -1.88 1.72
C ARG A 11 17.10 -1.21 1.42
N GLU A 12 18.16 -2.01 1.50
CA GLU A 12 19.49 -1.65 1.04
C GLU A 12 19.53 -1.57 -0.51
N PRO A 13 20.48 -0.83 -1.10
CA PRO A 13 20.53 -0.71 -2.55
C PRO A 13 20.88 -2.05 -3.19
N VAL A 14 20.21 -2.39 -4.30
CA VAL A 14 20.43 -3.66 -5.04
C VAL A 14 20.49 -3.37 -6.54
N GLY A 15 21.69 -3.51 -7.12
CA GLY A 15 21.92 -3.21 -8.54
C GLY A 15 21.59 -1.75 -8.86
N ARG A 16 20.64 -1.53 -9.78
CA ARG A 16 20.16 -0.18 -10.15
C ARG A 16 19.09 0.38 -9.21
N ASN A 17 18.62 -0.41 -8.25
CA ASN A 17 17.59 0.07 -7.32
C ASN A 17 18.20 0.89 -6.18
N PRO A 18 17.62 2.07 -5.89
CA PRO A 18 18.06 2.88 -4.78
C PRO A 18 17.75 2.22 -3.44
N ALA A 19 18.53 2.57 -2.43
CA ALA A 19 18.17 2.32 -1.04
C ALA A 19 16.94 3.15 -0.67
N TYR A 20 16.10 2.62 0.22
CA TYR A 20 14.98 3.36 0.76
C TYR A 20 14.62 2.95 2.18
N GLU A 21 14.10 3.93 2.91
CA GLU A 21 13.50 3.77 4.24
C GLU A 21 12.16 4.51 4.22
N LEU A 22 11.08 3.75 4.24
CA LEU A 22 9.71 4.23 4.04
C LEU A 22 8.81 3.75 5.18
N VAL A 23 7.75 4.50 5.40
CA VAL A 23 6.65 4.16 6.29
C VAL A 23 5.38 4.26 5.47
N LEU A 24 4.63 3.16 5.40
CA LEU A 24 3.28 3.12 4.86
C LEU A 24 2.28 3.10 6.01
N ASP A 25 1.61 4.21 6.25
CA ASP A 25 0.48 4.32 7.16
C ASP A 25 -0.83 4.07 6.42
N TYR A 26 -1.80 3.46 7.10
CA TYR A 26 -3.15 3.28 6.54
C TYR A 26 -4.26 3.32 7.59
N GLU A 27 -5.32 4.04 7.25
CA GLU A 27 -6.48 4.27 8.10
C GLU A 27 -7.79 4.06 7.33
N ILE A 28 -8.78 3.46 7.99
CA ILE A 28 -10.12 3.32 7.43
C ILE A 28 -10.91 4.58 7.71
N GLU A 29 -11.31 5.24 6.65
CA GLU A 29 -12.27 6.33 6.68
C GLU A 29 -13.68 5.75 6.51
N LYS A 30 -14.47 5.76 7.59
CA LYS A 30 -15.88 5.39 7.53
C LYS A 30 -16.66 6.55 6.92
N ARG A 31 -16.97 6.48 5.63
CA ARG A 31 -17.95 7.36 4.98
C ARG A 31 -19.35 6.77 5.13
N GLU A 32 -20.38 7.61 5.00
CA GLU A 32 -21.79 7.22 5.21
C GLU A 32 -22.22 6.02 4.35
N PHE A 33 -21.67 5.88 3.14
CA PHE A 33 -22.10 4.86 2.18
C PHE A 33 -21.10 3.71 2.05
N GLU A 34 -19.80 3.99 1.94
CA GLU A 34 -18.80 2.95 1.71
C GLU A 34 -17.43 3.27 2.36
N PRO A 35 -16.74 2.27 2.93
CA PRO A 35 -15.46 2.50 3.59
C PRO A 35 -14.36 2.76 2.56
N TYR A 36 -13.57 3.81 2.79
CA TYR A 36 -12.31 4.03 2.08
C TYR A 36 -11.13 3.75 3.00
N VAL A 37 -9.99 3.41 2.41
CA VAL A 37 -8.73 3.30 3.13
C VAL A 37 -7.79 4.36 2.60
N ASN A 38 -7.38 5.27 3.49
CA ASN A 38 -6.40 6.29 3.22
C ASN A 38 -5.01 5.76 3.51
N PHE A 39 -4.11 5.90 2.56
CA PHE A 39 -2.73 5.47 2.65
C PHE A 39 -1.79 6.68 2.55
N GLU A 40 -0.78 6.69 3.40
CA GLU A 40 0.29 7.68 3.39
C GLU A 40 1.64 6.96 3.37
N LEU A 41 2.41 7.20 2.31
CA LEU A 41 3.73 6.64 2.12
C LEU A 41 4.76 7.77 2.25
N SER A 42 5.52 7.74 3.33
CA SER A 42 6.50 8.79 3.65
C SER A 42 7.87 8.19 3.95
N GLY A 43 8.93 8.97 3.77
CA GLY A 43 10.29 8.55 4.14
C GLY A 43 11.34 9.10 3.18
N GLN A 44 12.35 8.29 2.88
CA GLN A 44 13.45 8.68 1.99
C GLN A 44 13.81 7.60 0.98
N ILE A 45 14.16 8.03 -0.23
CA ILE A 45 14.65 7.19 -1.33
C ILE A 45 15.92 7.84 -1.89
N ALA A 46 17.04 7.12 -1.88
CA ALA A 46 18.36 7.67 -2.24
C ALA A 46 18.66 9.03 -1.57
N GLY A 47 18.28 9.17 -0.28
CA GLY A 47 18.47 10.39 0.50
C GLY A 47 17.51 11.55 0.17
N LYS A 48 16.57 11.36 -0.76
CA LYS A 48 15.52 12.35 -1.07
C LYS A 48 14.25 12.04 -0.30
N ALA A 49 13.68 13.05 0.36
CA ALA A 49 12.40 12.90 1.02
C ALA A 49 11.29 12.57 0.01
N VAL A 50 10.42 11.63 0.36
CA VAL A 50 9.25 11.26 -0.42
C VAL A 50 8.01 11.31 0.45
N HIS A 51 6.91 11.74 -0.14
CA HIS A 51 5.62 11.83 0.51
C HIS A 51 4.51 11.63 -0.52
N GLU A 52 3.84 10.49 -0.47
CA GLU A 52 2.75 10.13 -1.38
C GLU A 52 1.51 9.82 -0.57
N ARG A 53 0.35 10.29 -1.03
CA ARG A 53 -0.95 9.99 -0.42
C ARG A 53 -1.89 9.44 -1.48
N PHE A 54 -2.71 8.48 -1.10
CA PHE A 54 -3.74 7.94 -1.95
C PHE A 54 -4.84 7.27 -1.13
N SER A 55 -6.02 7.17 -1.71
CA SER A 55 -7.15 6.46 -1.12
C SER A 55 -7.56 5.33 -2.03
N LEU A 56 -8.00 4.21 -1.45
CA LEU A 56 -8.60 3.11 -2.18
C LEU A 56 -9.96 2.81 -1.56
N HIS A 57 -10.93 2.47 -2.41
CA HIS A 57 -12.20 1.95 -1.95
C HIS A 57 -11.99 0.62 -1.19
N GLY A 58 -12.79 0.36 -0.16
CA GLY A 58 -12.61 -0.75 0.78
C GLY A 58 -12.61 -2.14 0.12
N ASP A 59 -13.36 -2.33 -0.95
CA ASP A 59 -13.39 -3.58 -1.72
C ASP A 59 -12.12 -3.81 -2.57
N VAL A 60 -11.24 -2.82 -2.73
CA VAL A 60 -9.99 -2.92 -3.51
C VAL A 60 -8.78 -2.41 -2.72
N ALA A 61 -8.95 -2.08 -1.44
CA ALA A 61 -7.88 -1.56 -0.59
C ALA A 61 -6.73 -2.55 -0.41
N TYR A 62 -6.96 -3.85 -0.61
CA TYR A 62 -5.92 -4.88 -0.67
C TYR A 62 -5.07 -4.84 -1.96
N ASN A 63 -5.35 -3.93 -2.89
CA ASN A 63 -4.43 -3.65 -4.00
C ASN A 63 -3.38 -2.59 -3.63
N PHE A 64 -3.24 -2.23 -2.34
CA PHE A 64 -2.36 -1.16 -1.88
C PHE A 64 -0.90 -1.29 -2.31
N LEU A 65 -0.35 -2.52 -2.43
CA LEU A 65 1.03 -2.71 -2.86
C LEU A 65 1.25 -2.29 -4.31
N GLN A 66 0.30 -2.61 -5.19
CA GLN A 66 0.35 -2.18 -6.58
C GLN A 66 0.28 -0.66 -6.64
N SER A 67 -0.69 -0.08 -5.94
CA SER A 67 -0.91 1.35 -5.90
C SER A 67 0.34 2.07 -5.35
N ALA A 68 0.86 1.68 -4.18
CA ALA A 68 2.11 2.22 -3.61
C ALA A 68 3.31 2.07 -4.57
N GLY A 69 3.47 0.89 -5.17
CA GLY A 69 4.52 0.61 -6.14
C GLY A 69 4.49 1.54 -7.35
N LEU A 70 3.31 1.85 -7.88
CA LEU A 70 3.15 2.79 -9.00
C LEU A 70 3.64 4.20 -8.65
N ARG A 71 3.44 4.67 -7.41
CA ARG A 71 3.90 6.00 -7.00
C ARG A 71 5.40 6.01 -6.79
N LEU A 72 5.95 4.94 -6.22
CA LEU A 72 7.40 4.78 -6.02
C LEU A 72 8.21 4.72 -7.33
N ARG A 73 7.59 4.36 -8.46
CA ARG A 73 8.24 4.42 -9.78
C ARG A 73 8.69 5.83 -10.15
N LYS A 74 7.94 6.86 -9.73
CA LYS A 74 8.31 8.28 -9.92
C LYS A 74 9.64 8.63 -9.25
N HIS A 75 10.01 7.84 -8.22
CA HIS A 75 11.22 8.00 -7.43
C HIS A 75 12.33 6.99 -7.78
N GLY A 76 12.17 6.27 -8.90
CA GLY A 76 13.20 5.36 -9.42
C GLY A 76 13.20 3.95 -8.80
N VAL A 77 12.17 3.57 -8.05
CA VAL A 77 12.05 2.21 -7.49
C VAL A 77 11.36 1.27 -8.49
N TRP A 78 12.08 0.25 -8.96
CA TRP A 78 11.58 -0.74 -9.93
C TRP A 78 11.98 -2.17 -9.56
N PRO A 79 11.08 -3.16 -9.48
CA PRO A 79 9.72 -3.17 -10.05
C PRO A 79 8.61 -2.52 -9.19
N GLY A 80 8.93 -2.08 -7.97
CA GLY A 80 7.97 -1.64 -6.94
C GLY A 80 8.03 -2.54 -5.70
N LEU A 81 7.11 -2.38 -4.76
CA LEU A 81 7.10 -3.12 -3.48
C LEU A 81 6.70 -4.60 -3.63
N THR A 82 5.92 -4.95 -4.64
CA THR A 82 5.42 -6.33 -4.86
C THR A 82 6.53 -7.33 -5.19
N ALA A 83 7.70 -6.86 -5.60
CA ALA A 83 8.84 -7.68 -6.01
C ALA A 83 9.93 -7.79 -4.92
N VAL A 84 9.57 -7.59 -3.65
CA VAL A 84 10.50 -7.61 -2.51
C VAL A 84 10.11 -8.76 -1.56
N PRO A 85 10.68 -9.98 -1.74
CA PRO A 85 10.31 -11.17 -0.95
C PRO A 85 10.49 -10.99 0.55
N GLU A 86 11.48 -10.21 0.98
CA GLU A 86 11.82 -9.98 2.39
C GLU A 86 10.69 -9.26 3.13
N LEU A 87 9.87 -8.49 2.42
CA LEU A 87 8.73 -7.76 2.97
C LEU A 87 7.42 -8.55 2.88
N HIS A 88 7.41 -9.71 2.22
CA HIS A 88 6.20 -10.49 1.97
C HIS A 88 5.44 -10.80 3.27
N ALA A 89 6.14 -11.23 4.32
CA ALA A 89 5.52 -11.58 5.59
C ALA A 89 4.84 -10.36 6.27
N ASP A 90 5.46 -9.18 6.19
CA ASP A 90 4.87 -7.95 6.73
C ASP A 90 3.66 -7.50 5.90
N PHE A 91 3.70 -7.66 4.57
CA PHE A 91 2.57 -7.39 3.71
C PHE A 91 1.39 -8.32 3.94
N GLN A 92 1.63 -9.62 4.16
CA GLN A 92 0.58 -10.58 4.53
C GLN A 92 -0.11 -10.20 5.84
N LYS A 93 0.64 -9.68 6.83
CA LYS A 93 0.05 -9.18 8.08
C LYS A 93 -0.81 -7.94 7.86
N ALA A 94 -0.36 -7.01 7.01
CA ALA A 94 -1.17 -5.85 6.63
C ALA A 94 -2.43 -6.23 5.86
N TYR A 95 -2.35 -7.27 5.01
CA TYR A 95 -3.52 -7.83 4.35
C TYR A 95 -4.54 -8.37 5.35
N ALA A 96 -4.10 -9.16 6.32
CA ALA A 96 -4.98 -9.69 7.35
C ALA A 96 -5.62 -8.57 8.19
N ASP A 97 -4.83 -7.56 8.60
CA ASP A 97 -5.32 -6.42 9.36
C ASP A 97 -6.38 -5.61 8.59
N LEU A 98 -6.13 -5.29 7.32
CA LEU A 98 -7.09 -4.57 6.48
C LEU A 98 -8.40 -5.35 6.35
N ARG A 99 -8.33 -6.65 6.09
CA ARG A 99 -9.54 -7.49 5.95
C ARG A 99 -10.35 -7.55 7.24
N GLN A 100 -9.67 -7.70 8.38
CA GLN A 100 -10.33 -7.72 9.69
C GLN A 100 -10.99 -6.37 9.98
N ARG A 101 -10.28 -5.26 9.77
CA ARG A 101 -10.78 -3.91 10.06
C ARG A 101 -11.91 -3.47 9.11
N LEU A 102 -11.91 -3.95 7.85
CA LEU A 102 -12.98 -3.71 6.87
C LEU A 102 -14.15 -4.70 7.00
N GLY A 103 -14.02 -5.77 7.79
CA GLY A 103 -15.05 -6.80 7.92
C GLY A 103 -15.26 -7.65 6.65
N VAL A 104 -14.23 -7.76 5.80
CA VAL A 104 -14.33 -8.41 4.48
C VAL A 104 -13.97 -9.90 4.58
N ASN A 105 -14.96 -10.75 4.26
CA ASN A 105 -14.79 -12.19 4.19
C ASN A 105 -14.24 -12.65 2.81
N PRO A 106 -13.56 -13.80 2.72
CA PRO A 106 -13.25 -14.41 1.43
C PRO A 106 -14.53 -14.56 0.60
N GLY A 107 -14.48 -14.16 -0.68
CA GLY A 107 -15.65 -14.21 -1.58
C GLY A 107 -16.53 -12.96 -1.59
N HIS A 108 -16.14 -11.89 -0.88
CA HIS A 108 -16.82 -10.60 -1.02
C HIS A 108 -16.65 -10.05 -2.45
N PRO A 109 -17.73 -9.63 -3.11
CA PRO A 109 -17.67 -9.16 -4.49
C PRO A 109 -16.92 -7.83 -4.58
N VAL A 110 -16.18 -7.66 -5.68
CA VAL A 110 -15.64 -6.37 -6.10
C VAL A 110 -16.63 -5.75 -7.06
N ASP A 111 -16.96 -4.48 -6.88
CA ASP A 111 -17.70 -3.73 -7.88
C ASP A 111 -16.75 -3.39 -9.04
N LEU A 112 -16.85 -4.17 -10.13
CA LEU A 112 -15.97 -4.02 -11.28
C LEU A 112 -16.27 -2.75 -12.08
N GLU A 113 -17.53 -2.30 -12.14
CA GLU A 113 -17.89 -1.08 -12.86
C GLU A 113 -17.28 0.14 -12.16
N ARG A 114 -17.45 0.24 -10.83
CA ARG A 114 -16.77 1.26 -10.03
C ARG A 114 -15.25 1.17 -10.19
N PHE A 115 -14.68 -0.02 -10.02
CA PHE A 115 -13.23 -0.20 -10.05
C PHE A 115 -12.60 0.27 -11.37
N LEU A 116 -13.28 0.05 -12.50
CA LEU A 116 -12.79 0.50 -13.82
C LEU A 116 -12.90 2.02 -14.00
N LEU A 117 -13.88 2.68 -13.38
CA LEU A 117 -14.05 4.13 -13.44
C LEU A 117 -13.08 4.87 -12.50
N GLU A 118 -12.72 4.30 -11.36
CA GLU A 118 -11.91 4.93 -10.31
C GLU A 118 -10.41 4.60 -10.38
N ARG A 119 -9.92 4.04 -11.49
CA ARG A 119 -8.50 3.61 -11.58
C ARG A 119 -7.54 4.76 -11.28
N PRO A 120 -6.61 4.59 -10.32
CA PRO A 120 -5.65 5.63 -9.93
C PRO A 120 -4.49 5.82 -10.93
#